data_AF-A0A2V6TY41-F1
#
_entry.id   AF-A0A2V6TY41-F1
#
_cell.length_a   1.000
_cell.length_b   1.000
_cell.length_c   1.000
_cell.angle_alpha   90.00
_cell.angle_beta   90.00
_cell.angle_gamma   90.00
#
_symmetry.space_group_name_H-M   'P 1'
#
loop_
_entity.id
_entity.type
_entity.pdbx_description
1 polymer ?
#
loop_
_entity_poly.entity_id
_entity_poly.type
_entity_poly.pdbx_seq_one_letter_code
_entity_poly.pdbx_strand_id
1 'polypeptide(L)' 'MDGRCGCGHGAPNELALFGCFDCGTTCCRACTIHLESATYCRACAGSLLDTAAVHSADPFELH' A
#
# COMPACT_ATOMS: atom_id res chain seq x y z
N MET A 1 14.53 -2.44 14.25
CA MET A 1 13.72 -1.38 13.62
C MET A 1 12.39 -2.02 13.31
N ASP A 2 11.32 -1.68 14.03
CA ASP A 2 9.99 -2.26 13.81
C ASP A 2 9.47 -1.80 12.44
N GLY A 3 9.75 -2.59 11.40
CA GLY A 3 9.30 -2.38 10.02
C GLY A 3 7.80 -2.65 9.85
N ARG A 4 6.98 -2.07 10.72
CA ARG A 4 5.53 -2.26 10.72
C ARG A 4 4.92 -1.36 9.66
N CYS A 5 4.10 -1.97 8.81
CA CYS A 5 3.24 -1.24 7.91
C CYS A 5 2.34 -0.27 8.70
N GLY A 6 2.16 0.96 8.21
CA GLY A 6 1.19 1.91 8.78
C GLY A 6 -0.27 1.41 8.79
N CYS A 7 -0.54 0.31 8.10
CA CYS A 7 -1.81 -0.41 8.07
C CYS A 7 -2.06 -1.33 9.27
N GLY A 8 -1.10 -1.49 10.19
CA GLY A 8 -1.24 -2.30 11.40
C GLY A 8 -1.05 -3.81 11.19
N HIS A 9 -0.89 -4.28 9.95
CA HIS A 9 -0.50 -5.68 9.70
C HIS A 9 0.99 -5.86 9.99
N GLY A 10 1.31 -6.82 10.88
CA GLY A 10 2.66 -7.34 11.01
C GLY A 10 3.06 -8.01 9.71
N ALA A 11 4.05 -7.47 9.01
CA ALA A 11 4.48 -8.00 7.73
C ALA A 11 5.00 -9.43 7.91
N PRO A 12 4.41 -10.47 7.29
CA PRO A 12 4.96 -11.82 7.37
C PRO A 12 6.26 -11.99 6.56
N ASN A 13 6.67 -10.96 5.79
CA ASN A 13 7.94 -11.00 5.07
C ASN A 13 8.42 -9.56 4.80
N GLU A 14 9.55 -9.18 5.39
CA GLU A 14 10.17 -7.85 5.30
C GLU A 14 10.75 -7.52 3.90
N LEU A 15 10.50 -8.38 2.91
CA LEU A 15 11.16 -8.40 1.62
C LEU A 15 10.56 -7.45 0.57
N ALA A 16 9.43 -6.78 0.84
CA ALA A 16 8.86 -5.79 -0.09
C ALA A 16 8.03 -4.73 0.63
N LEU A 17 8.69 -3.99 1.51
CA LEU A 17 8.16 -2.76 2.08
C LEU A 17 8.36 -1.62 1.08
N PHE A 18 7.27 -1.03 0.60
CA PHE A 18 7.28 0.12 -0.31
C PHE A 18 7.06 1.42 0.47
N GLY A 19 7.72 2.50 0.07
CA GLY A 19 7.43 3.83 0.60
C GLY A 19 6.25 4.45 -0.13
N CYS A 20 5.28 4.99 0.60
CA CYS A 20 4.28 5.87 0.02
C CYS A 20 4.97 7.12 -0.54
N PHE A 21 4.73 7.44 -1.81
CA PHE A 21 5.31 8.59 -2.49
C PHE A 21 4.91 9.91 -1.82
N ASP A 22 3.68 10.00 -1.32
CA ASP A 22 3.11 11.22 -0.73
C ASP A 22 3.54 11.45 0.73
N CYS A 23 3.24 10.50 1.63
CA CYS A 23 3.51 10.65 3.07
C CYS A 23 4.79 9.95 3.57
N GLY A 24 5.51 9.22 2.71
CA GLY A 24 6.73 8.47 3.09
C GLY A 24 6.51 7.24 3.97
N THR A 25 5.26 6.93 4.34
CA THR A 25 4.94 5.79 5.22
C THR A 25 5.23 4.45 4.54
N THR A 26 5.77 3.51 5.30
CA THR A 26 6.04 2.17 4.84
C THR A 26 4.75 1.36 4.67
N CYS A 27 4.57 0.80 3.48
CA CYS A 27 3.40 0.03 3.07
C CYS A 27 3.82 -1.39 2.68
N CYS A 28 3.05 -2.38 3.10
CA CYS A 28 3.23 -3.76 2.66
C CYS A 28 2.48 -3.99 1.33
N ARG A 29 2.81 -5.07 0.62
CA ARG A 29 2.07 -5.45 -0.61
C ARG A 29 0.55 -5.58 -0.44
N ALA A 30 0.06 -5.85 0.77
CA ALA A 30 -1.37 -5.99 1.04
C ALA A 30 -2.12 -4.65 1.18
N CYS A 31 -1.42 -3.53 1.41
CA CYS A 31 -2.04 -2.20 1.52
C CYS A 31 -1.48 -1.19 0.52
N THR A 32 -0.45 -1.60 -0.24
CA THR A 32 0.19 -0.77 -1.24
C THR A 32 -0.74 -0.60 -2.42
N ILE A 33 -0.93 0.65 -2.85
CA ILE A 33 -1.74 0.99 -4.00
C ILE A 33 -0.82 1.56 -5.07
N HIS A 34 -0.85 0.98 -6.26
CA HIS A 34 -0.09 1.48 -7.41
C HIS A 34 -1.01 2.35 -8.27
N LEU A 35 -0.71 3.65 -8.35
CA LEU A 35 -1.44 4.62 -9.18
C LEU A 35 -0.44 5.29 -10.13
N GLU A 36 -0.75 5.35 -11.43
CA GLU A 36 -0.02 6.17 -12.41
C GLU A 36 1.53 6.08 -12.30
N SER A 37 2.04 4.87 -12.02
CA SER A 37 3.47 4.56 -11.81
C SER A 37 4.10 4.95 -10.46
N ALA A 38 3.34 5.49 -9.51
CA ALA A 38 3.78 5.72 -8.14
C ALA A 38 3.09 4.78 -7.14
N THR A 39 3.69 4.63 -5.97
CA THR A 39 3.18 3.77 -4.90
C THR A 39 2.65 4.63 -3.77
N TYR A 40 1.41 4.38 -3.35
CA TYR A 40 0.72 5.13 -2.31
C TYR A 40 0.22 4.20 -1.22
N CYS A 41 0.12 4.71 0.01
CA CYS A 41 -0.59 4.03 1.07
C CYS A 41 -2.10 4.13 0.84
N ARG A 42 -2.87 3.21 1.43
CA ARG A 42 -4.33 3.20 1.34
C ARG A 42 -4.97 4.56 1.68
N ALA A 43 -4.42 5.28 2.66
CA ALA A 43 -4.94 6.59 3.06
C ALA A 43 -4.70 7.66 1.98
N CYS A 44 -3.46 7.83 1.52
CA CYS A 44 -3.12 8.79 0.47
C CYS A 44 -3.82 8.45 -0.85
N ALA A 45 -3.89 7.16 -1.20
CA ALA A 45 -4.64 6.72 -2.37
C ALA A 45 -6.14 7.03 -2.24
N GLY A 46 -6.73 6.86 -1.05
CA GLY A 46 -8.13 7.19 -0.79
C GLY A 46 -8.41 8.69 -0.93
N SER A 47 -7.51 9.54 -0.43
CA SER A 47 -7.58 10.98 -0.63
C SER A 47 -7.44 11.39 -2.11
N LEU A 48 -6.57 10.73 -2.86
CA LEU A 48 -6.36 10.99 -4.30
C LEU A 48 -7.55 10.56 -5.16
N LEU A 49 -8.16 9.42 -4.83
CA LEU A 49 -9.27 8.83 -5.57
C LEU A 49 -10.65 9.33 -5.10
N ASP A 50 -10.69 10.24 -4.11
CA ASP A 50 -11.91 10.69 -3.41
C ASP A 50 -12.81 9.51 -2.98
N THR A 51 -12.19 8.39 -2.59
CA THR A 51 -12.90 7.15 -2.24
C THR A 51 -12.30 6.49 -1.01
N ALA A 52 -13.14 6.17 -0.04
CA ALA A 52 -12.72 5.50 1.19
C ALA A 52 -12.42 4.00 0.98
N ALA A 53 -12.83 3.43 -0.16
CA ALA A 53 -12.74 2.00 -0.45
C ALA A 53 -11.63 1.71 -1.47
N VAL A 54 -10.41 2.16 -1.20
CA VAL A 54 -9.26 1.75 -2.00
C VAL A 54 -8.76 0.41 -1.47
N HIS A 55 -8.81 -0.59 -2.35
CA HIS A 55 -8.25 -1.92 -2.12
C HIS A 55 -7.08 -2.10 -3.08
N SER A 56 -5.98 -2.70 -2.59
CA SER A 56 -4.93 -3.16 -3.49
C SER A 56 -5.57 -4.16 -4.44
N ALA A 57 -5.48 -3.92 -5.75
CA ALA A 57 -5.82 -4.94 -6.72
C ALA A 57 -4.88 -6.11 -6.45
N ASP A 58 -5.43 -7.23 -5.97
CA ASP A 58 -4.69 -8.47 -6.00
C ASP A 58 -4.31 -8.71 -7.46
N PRO A 59 -3.05 -9.05 -7.78
CA PRO A 59 -2.65 -9.31 -9.15
C PRO A 59 -3.54 -10.44 -9.65
N PHE A 60 -4.54 -10.06 -10.47
CA PHE A 60 -5.58 -10.92 -11.00
C PHE A 60 -5.08 -12.36 -11.16
N GLU A 61 -5.70 -13.31 -10.45
CA GLU A 61 -5.76 -14.70 -10.92
C GLU A 61 -6.44 -14.66 -12.30
N LEU A 62 -5.64 -14.46 -13.35
CA LEU A 62 -6.02 -14.77 -14.72
C LEU A 62 -6.08 -16.30 -14.82
N HIS A 63 -7.27 -16.87 -14.62
CA HIS A 63 -7.58 -18.26 -14.97
C HIS A 63 -8.57 -18.31 -16.13
#